data_AF-W1EVR3-F1
#
_entry.id   AF-W1EVR3-F1
#
_cell.length_a   1.000
_cell.length_b   1.000
_cell.length_c   1.000
_cell.angle_alpha   90.00
_cell.angle_beta   90.00
_cell.angle_gamma   90.00
#
_symmetry.space_group_name_H-M   'P 1'
#
loop_
_entity.id
_entity.type
_entity.pdbx_description
1 polymer ?
#
loop_
_entity_poly.entity_id
_entity_poly.type
_entity_poly.pdbx_seq_one_letter_code
_entity_poly.pdbx_strand_id
1 'polypeptide(L)'
;MFGIIISVIVLITMGYLILKNYKPQVVLAAAGIFLMMCGVWLGFGGVLDPAKSSGYLIVDIYNEILRMLSNRIAGLGLSIMAVGGYARYMERTGASRAMVSLLSRPLKLIRSPYIILSATYVIGQIMAQFITSASGLGMLLMVTLFPTLVSLGVSRLSAVAVIATTMSIEWGILETNSIFAAQVAGMKIATYFFHYQLPVASCVIISVAISHFFVQRAFDKKDKNINHEQAELKALDNVPPLYYAILPVMPLILMLGSLFLAHIG
;
A
#
# COMPACT_ATOMS: atom_id res chain seq x y z
N MET A 1 3.71 -23.29 -23.34
CA MET A 1 4.25 -22.02 -23.91
C MET A 1 3.16 -21.10 -24.43
N PHE A 2 2.19 -21.60 -25.23
CA PHE A 2 1.10 -20.79 -25.79
C PHE A 2 0.23 -20.05 -24.74
N GLY A 3 -0.09 -20.71 -23.60
CA GLY A 3 -0.82 -20.05 -22.51
C GLY A 3 -0.07 -18.87 -21.86
N ILE A 4 1.27 -18.93 -21.78
CA ILE A 4 2.07 -17.82 -21.25
C ILE A 4 1.99 -16.61 -22.19
N ILE A 5 2.05 -16.85 -23.50
CA ILE A 5 1.95 -15.79 -24.52
C ILE A 5 0.58 -15.12 -24.44
N ILE A 6 -0.51 -15.90 -24.34
CA ILE A 6 -1.87 -15.34 -24.17
C ILE A 6 -1.95 -14.50 -22.89
N SER A 7 -1.46 -15.01 -21.76
CA SER A 7 -1.48 -14.27 -20.50
C SER A 7 -0.72 -12.95 -20.58
N VAL A 8 0.43 -12.91 -21.26
CA VAL A 8 1.19 -11.67 -21.47
C VAL A 8 0.41 -10.68 -22.33
N ILE A 9 -0.20 -11.12 -23.43
CA ILE A 9 -1.02 -10.26 -24.30
C ILE A 9 -2.21 -9.67 -23.54
N VAL A 10 -2.91 -10.51 -22.75
CA VAL A 10 -4.02 -10.06 -21.91
C VAL A 10 -3.57 -9.02 -20.89
N LEU A 11 -2.40 -9.22 -20.27
CA LEU A 11 -1.85 -8.31 -19.27
C LEU A 11 -1.49 -6.94 -19.88
N ILE A 12 -0.86 -6.93 -21.06
CA ILE A 12 -0.56 -5.69 -21.81
C ILE A 12 -1.87 -4.96 -22.20
N THR A 13 -2.85 -5.70 -22.70
CA THR A 13 -4.16 -5.16 -23.11
C THR A 13 -4.91 -4.56 -21.92
N MET A 14 -4.88 -5.24 -20.79
CA MET A 14 -5.48 -4.76 -19.54
C MET A 14 -4.81 -3.47 -19.07
N GLY A 15 -3.48 -3.41 -19.08
CA GLY A 15 -2.71 -2.20 -18.77
C GLY A 15 -3.09 -1.04 -19.69
N TYR A 16 -3.17 -1.29 -21.00
CA TYR A 16 -3.58 -0.28 -21.98
C TYR A 16 -4.99 0.26 -21.73
N LEU A 17 -5.96 -0.62 -21.44
CA LEU A 17 -7.35 -0.20 -21.16
C LEU A 17 -7.46 0.62 -19.87
N ILE A 18 -6.71 0.25 -18.83
CA ILE A 18 -6.66 1.03 -17.58
C ILE A 18 -6.07 2.42 -17.84
N LEU A 19 -5.00 2.52 -18.64
CA LEU A 19 -4.40 3.81 -19.03
C LEU A 19 -5.37 4.67 -19.87
N LYS A 20 -6.30 4.05 -20.61
CA LYS A 20 -7.36 4.74 -21.36
C LYS A 20 -8.58 5.10 -20.49
N ASN A 21 -8.43 5.12 -19.16
CA ASN A 21 -9.46 5.49 -18.18
C ASN A 21 -10.68 4.56 -18.15
N TYR A 22 -10.56 3.30 -18.57
CA TYR A 22 -11.60 2.31 -18.31
C TYR A 22 -11.58 1.90 -16.82
N LYS A 23 -12.76 1.61 -16.26
CA LYS A 23 -12.90 1.19 -14.85
C LYS A 23 -12.11 -0.10 -14.60
N PRO A 24 -11.05 -0.10 -13.76
CA PRO A 24 -10.18 -1.26 -13.56
C PRO A 24 -10.94 -2.52 -13.17
N GLN A 25 -11.99 -2.39 -12.35
CA GLN A 25 -12.81 -3.52 -11.89
C GLN A 25 -13.42 -4.31 -13.05
N VAL A 26 -13.93 -3.60 -14.07
CA VAL A 26 -14.57 -4.22 -15.23
C VAL A 26 -13.51 -4.85 -16.14
N VAL A 27 -12.40 -4.16 -16.36
CA VAL A 27 -11.32 -4.65 -17.22
C VAL A 27 -10.69 -5.92 -16.64
N LEU A 28 -10.40 -5.93 -15.33
CA LEU A 28 -9.85 -7.09 -14.62
C LEU A 28 -10.83 -8.28 -14.63
N ALA A 29 -12.12 -8.03 -14.39
CA ALA A 29 -13.14 -9.08 -14.42
C ALA A 29 -13.28 -9.70 -15.82
N ALA A 30 -13.34 -8.86 -16.87
CA ALA A 30 -13.41 -9.32 -18.25
C ALA A 30 -12.16 -10.12 -18.66
N ALA A 31 -10.97 -9.65 -18.27
CA ALA A 31 -9.72 -10.37 -18.49
C ALA A 31 -9.71 -11.74 -17.80
N GLY A 32 -10.20 -11.83 -16.55
CA GLY A 32 -10.33 -13.09 -15.82
C GLY A 32 -11.26 -14.08 -16.52
N ILE A 33 -12.45 -13.64 -16.92
CA ILE A 33 -13.41 -14.46 -17.67
C ILE A 33 -12.80 -14.94 -19.00
N PHE A 34 -12.12 -14.05 -19.72
CA PHE A 34 -11.43 -14.39 -20.96
C PHE A 34 -10.34 -15.45 -20.76
N LEU A 35 -9.53 -15.31 -19.71
CA LEU A 35 -8.50 -16.31 -19.37
C LEU A 35 -9.11 -17.65 -18.96
N MET A 36 -10.23 -17.66 -18.24
CA MET A 36 -10.96 -18.89 -17.92
C MET A 36 -11.45 -19.60 -19.18
N MET A 37 -12.01 -18.86 -20.16
CA MET A 37 -12.41 -19.43 -21.45
C MET A 37 -11.22 -19.99 -22.24
N CYS A 38 -10.11 -19.24 -22.29
CA CYS A 38 -8.88 -19.71 -22.93
C CYS A 38 -8.32 -20.95 -22.24
N GLY A 39 -8.39 -21.04 -20.90
CA GLY A 39 -7.92 -22.19 -20.13
C GLY A 39 -8.62 -23.49 -20.53
N VAL A 40 -9.95 -23.44 -20.69
CA VAL A 40 -10.72 -24.60 -21.17
C VAL A 40 -10.38 -24.94 -22.61
N TRP A 41 -10.25 -23.93 -23.47
CA TRP A 41 -9.95 -24.14 -24.89
C TRP A 41 -8.56 -24.75 -25.13
N LEU A 42 -7.61 -24.46 -24.24
CA LEU A 42 -6.25 -25.02 -24.24
C LEU A 42 -6.16 -26.40 -23.58
N GLY A 43 -7.28 -26.96 -23.11
CA GLY A 43 -7.31 -28.31 -22.56
C GLY A 43 -6.69 -28.45 -21.17
N PHE A 44 -6.58 -27.36 -20.39
CA PHE A 44 -6.10 -27.43 -19.00
C PHE A 44 -7.11 -28.05 -18.01
N GLY A 45 -8.28 -28.49 -18.51
CA GLY A 45 -9.37 -29.06 -17.73
C GLY A 45 -10.64 -28.21 -17.78
N GLY A 46 -11.72 -28.71 -17.16
CA GLY A 46 -12.93 -27.92 -16.91
C GLY A 46 -12.66 -26.86 -15.84
N VAL A 47 -13.43 -25.76 -15.86
CA VAL A 47 -13.31 -24.67 -14.87
C VAL A 47 -13.64 -25.15 -13.45
N LEU A 48 -14.50 -26.17 -13.35
CA LEU A 48 -14.90 -26.83 -12.12
C LEU A 48 -14.50 -28.30 -12.15
N ASP A 49 -14.34 -28.90 -10.96
CA ASP A 49 -14.21 -30.35 -10.82
C ASP A 49 -15.38 -31.06 -11.52
N PRO A 50 -15.17 -32.22 -12.16
CA PRO A 50 -16.22 -32.94 -12.89
C PRO A 50 -17.47 -33.23 -12.05
N ALA A 51 -17.31 -33.43 -10.74
CA ALA A 51 -18.42 -33.68 -9.81
C ALA A 51 -19.29 -32.44 -9.50
N LYS A 52 -18.80 -31.23 -9.81
CA LYS A 52 -19.49 -29.94 -9.57
C LYS A 52 -19.84 -29.21 -10.87
N SER A 53 -19.42 -29.75 -12.01
CA SER A 53 -19.71 -29.19 -13.33
C SER A 53 -21.20 -29.35 -13.67
N SER A 54 -21.78 -28.30 -14.20
CA SER A 54 -23.14 -28.26 -14.76
C SER A 54 -23.21 -28.80 -16.19
N GLY A 55 -22.06 -29.16 -16.79
CA GLY A 55 -21.95 -29.59 -18.18
C GLY A 55 -21.95 -28.44 -19.21
N TYR A 56 -22.27 -27.20 -18.80
CA TYR A 56 -22.26 -26.01 -19.66
C TYR A 56 -21.12 -25.06 -19.27
N LEU A 57 -20.21 -24.78 -20.22
CA LEU A 57 -19.01 -23.96 -20.00
C LEU A 57 -19.31 -22.59 -19.35
N ILE A 58 -20.32 -21.88 -19.84
CA ILE A 58 -20.67 -20.54 -19.35
C ILE A 58 -21.21 -20.60 -17.92
N VAL A 59 -22.03 -21.61 -17.62
CA VAL A 59 -22.61 -21.81 -16.29
C VAL A 59 -21.53 -22.22 -15.30
N ASP A 60 -20.54 -23.02 -15.72
CA ASP A 60 -19.40 -23.40 -14.90
C ASP A 60 -18.48 -22.21 -14.60
N ILE A 61 -18.23 -21.34 -15.58
CA ILE A 61 -17.48 -20.08 -15.35
C ILE A 61 -18.23 -19.20 -14.34
N TYR A 62 -19.54 -19.04 -14.51
CA TYR A 62 -20.36 -18.26 -13.59
C TYR A 62 -20.33 -18.83 -12.17
N ASN A 63 -20.51 -20.14 -12.03
CA ASN A 63 -20.49 -20.84 -10.75
C ASN A 63 -19.11 -20.76 -10.07
N GLU A 64 -18.02 -20.85 -10.83
CA GLU A 64 -16.68 -20.69 -10.26
C GLU A 64 -16.43 -19.27 -9.79
N ILE A 65 -16.86 -18.26 -10.55
CA ILE A 65 -16.78 -16.86 -10.12
C ILE A 65 -17.57 -16.66 -8.83
N LEU A 66 -18.81 -17.17 -8.74
CA LEU A 66 -19.61 -17.10 -7.52
C LEU A 66 -18.92 -17.81 -6.35
N ARG A 67 -18.34 -18.98 -6.57
CA ARG A 67 -17.61 -19.73 -5.54
C ARG A 67 -16.40 -18.95 -5.04
N MET A 68 -15.61 -18.40 -5.96
CA MET A 68 -14.45 -17.56 -5.63
C MET A 68 -14.86 -16.30 -4.87
N LEU A 69 -15.92 -15.61 -5.32
CA LEU A 69 -16.45 -14.42 -4.65
C LEU A 69 -16.95 -14.77 -3.24
N SER A 70 -17.74 -15.83 -3.09
CA SER A 70 -18.25 -16.28 -1.80
C SER A 70 -17.11 -16.59 -0.82
N ASN A 71 -16.11 -17.37 -1.25
CA ASN A 71 -14.97 -17.74 -0.42
C ASN A 71 -14.11 -16.52 -0.04
N ARG A 72 -13.90 -15.59 -0.99
CA ARG A 72 -13.13 -14.37 -0.75
C ARG A 72 -13.88 -13.38 0.14
N ILE A 73 -15.19 -13.23 -0.02
CA ILE A 73 -16.02 -12.37 0.83
C ILE A 73 -16.01 -12.89 2.27
N ALA A 74 -16.18 -14.20 2.46
CA ALA A 74 -16.21 -14.81 3.79
C ALA A 74 -14.85 -14.72 4.53
N GLY A 75 -13.72 -14.84 3.82
CA GLY A 75 -12.39 -14.69 4.41
C GLY A 75 -11.87 -13.26 4.35
N LEU A 76 -11.34 -12.88 3.19
CA LEU A 76 -10.69 -11.59 2.94
C LEU A 76 -11.64 -10.41 3.13
N GLY A 77 -12.90 -10.53 2.70
CA GLY A 77 -13.87 -9.45 2.79
C GLY A 77 -14.08 -8.98 4.23
N LEU A 78 -14.25 -9.93 5.18
CA LEU A 78 -14.37 -9.60 6.61
C LEU A 78 -13.10 -8.96 7.16
N SER A 79 -11.92 -9.47 6.82
CA SER A 79 -10.65 -8.87 7.25
C SER A 79 -10.47 -7.45 6.71
N ILE A 80 -10.78 -7.20 5.44
CA ILE A 80 -10.70 -5.88 4.81
C ILE A 80 -11.71 -4.91 5.46
N MET A 81 -12.93 -5.35 5.74
CA MET A 81 -13.93 -4.52 6.44
C MET A 81 -13.45 -4.12 7.84
N ALA A 82 -12.85 -5.05 8.59
CA ALA A 82 -12.28 -4.78 9.90
C ALA A 82 -11.11 -3.78 9.84
N VAL A 83 -10.17 -3.98 8.91
CA VAL A 83 -9.05 -3.05 8.66
C VAL A 83 -9.55 -1.67 8.24
N GLY A 84 -10.51 -1.61 7.32
CA GLY A 84 -11.11 -0.35 6.87
C GLY A 84 -11.85 0.39 7.99
N GLY A 85 -12.59 -0.35 8.82
CA GLY A 85 -13.24 0.19 10.01
C GLY A 85 -12.24 0.75 11.02
N TYR A 86 -11.15 0.01 11.27
CA TYR A 86 -10.04 0.45 12.10
C TYR A 86 -9.40 1.74 11.55
N ALA A 87 -9.03 1.77 10.28
CA ALA A 87 -8.43 2.94 9.64
C ALA A 87 -9.35 4.17 9.76
N ARG A 88 -10.66 4.00 9.51
CA ARG A 88 -11.64 5.07 9.62
C ARG A 88 -11.80 5.56 11.06
N TYR A 89 -11.71 4.66 12.04
CA TYR A 89 -11.76 5.00 13.47
C TYR A 89 -10.50 5.78 13.91
N MET A 90 -9.31 5.36 13.48
CA MET A 90 -8.05 6.08 13.74
C MET A 90 -8.05 7.49 13.13
N GLU A 91 -8.63 7.65 11.94
CA GLU A 91 -8.77 8.94 11.28
C GLU A 91 -9.74 9.86 12.04
N ARG A 92 -10.91 9.34 12.44
CA ARG A 92 -11.94 10.10 13.18
C ARG A 92 -11.48 10.56 14.56
N THR A 93 -10.75 9.70 15.28
CA THR A 93 -10.17 10.05 16.59
C THR A 93 -9.00 11.03 16.49
N GLY A 94 -8.47 11.26 15.28
CA GLY A 94 -7.28 12.09 15.05
C GLY A 94 -5.97 11.41 15.48
N ALA A 95 -6.00 10.12 15.81
CA ALA A 95 -4.83 9.34 16.20
C ALA A 95 -3.74 9.34 15.11
N SER A 96 -4.15 9.28 13.83
CA SER A 96 -3.24 9.44 12.68
C SER A 96 -2.52 10.80 12.68
N ARG A 97 -3.20 11.89 13.04
CA ARG A 97 -2.58 13.23 13.16
C ARG A 97 -1.60 13.30 14.33
N ALA A 98 -1.95 12.72 15.47
CA ALA A 98 -1.06 12.65 16.64
C ALA A 98 0.23 11.87 16.32
N MET A 99 0.11 10.75 15.62
CA MET A 99 1.26 9.95 15.17
C MET A 99 2.16 10.73 14.21
N VAL A 100 1.57 11.46 13.25
CA VAL A 100 2.33 12.33 12.34
C VAL A 100 3.04 13.45 13.06
N SER A 101 2.37 14.11 14.00
CA SER A 101 2.98 15.15 14.83
C SER A 101 4.16 14.59 15.64
N LEU A 102 4.06 13.36 16.17
CA LEU A 102 5.13 12.72 16.93
C LEU A 102 6.33 12.38 16.04
N LEU A 103 6.09 11.68 14.93
CA LEU A 103 7.15 11.20 14.03
C LEU A 103 7.83 12.32 13.22
N SER A 104 7.16 13.47 13.05
CA SER A 104 7.73 14.62 12.32
C SER A 104 8.68 15.49 13.16
N ARG A 105 8.65 15.40 14.49
CA ARG A 105 9.56 16.13 15.40
C ARG A 105 11.05 16.00 15.06
N PRO A 106 11.62 14.78 14.85
CA PRO A 106 13.03 14.63 14.55
C PRO A 106 13.46 15.29 13.23
N LEU A 107 12.54 15.46 12.27
CA LEU A 107 12.87 16.10 10.98
C LEU A 107 13.31 17.56 11.16
N LYS A 108 12.82 18.25 12.19
CA LYS A 108 13.22 19.64 12.50
C LYS A 108 14.67 19.77 12.96
N LEU A 109 15.31 18.67 13.36
CA LEU A 109 16.71 18.66 13.83
C LEU A 109 17.71 18.54 12.67
N ILE A 110 17.25 18.09 11.50
CA ILE A 110 18.11 17.85 10.34
C ILE A 110 18.28 19.17 9.59
N ARG A 111 19.53 19.53 9.24
CA ARG A 111 19.84 20.78 8.52
C ARG A 111 19.98 20.62 7.00
N SER A 112 20.18 19.40 6.51
CA SER A 112 20.41 19.14 5.09
C SER A 112 19.08 18.83 4.37
N PRO A 113 18.65 19.65 3.38
CA PRO A 113 17.38 19.45 2.67
C PRO A 113 17.21 18.05 2.05
N TYR A 114 18.28 17.48 1.49
CA TYR A 114 18.25 16.16 0.85
C TYR A 114 18.22 15.01 1.86
N ILE A 115 18.84 15.18 3.04
CA ILE A 115 18.75 14.20 4.13
C ILE A 115 17.34 14.24 4.72
N ILE A 116 16.74 15.42 4.86
CA ILE A 116 15.35 15.57 5.30
C ILE A 116 14.42 14.81 4.35
N LEU A 117 14.57 14.95 3.03
CA LEU A 117 13.78 14.21 2.03
C LEU A 117 13.84 12.70 2.24
N SER A 118 15.06 12.17 2.43
CA SER A 118 15.29 10.74 2.66
C SER A 118 14.66 10.27 3.97
N ALA A 119 14.84 11.03 5.06
CA ALA A 119 14.25 10.73 6.37
C ALA A 119 12.71 10.81 6.35
N THR A 120 12.17 11.77 5.61
CA THR A 120 10.72 11.95 5.41
C THR A 120 10.12 10.75 4.70
N TYR A 121 10.79 10.23 3.68
CA TYR A 121 10.35 9.00 3.01
C TYR A 121 10.28 7.82 3.99
N VAL A 122 11.32 7.61 4.81
CA VAL A 122 11.34 6.53 5.82
C VAL A 122 10.23 6.71 6.85
N ILE A 123 10.01 7.92 7.35
CA ILE A 123 8.90 8.22 8.27
C ILE A 123 7.55 7.94 7.60
N GLY A 124 7.38 8.36 6.34
CA GLY A 124 6.18 8.08 5.55
C GLY A 124 5.93 6.59 5.37
N GLN A 125 6.98 5.79 5.17
CA GLN A 125 6.87 4.33 5.09
C GLN A 125 6.46 3.69 6.42
N ILE A 126 6.97 4.20 7.54
CA ILE A 126 6.53 3.76 8.88
C ILE A 126 5.04 4.11 9.08
N MET A 127 4.62 5.30 8.66
CA MET A 127 3.21 5.71 8.74
C MET A 127 2.30 4.87 7.86
N ALA A 128 2.75 4.51 6.66
CA ALA A 128 2.00 3.70 5.71
C ALA A 128 1.59 2.35 6.31
N GLN A 129 2.38 1.80 7.24
CA GLN A 129 2.01 0.56 7.94
C GLN A 129 0.72 0.66 8.77
N PHE A 130 0.38 1.86 9.23
CA PHE A 130 -0.73 2.10 10.14
C PHE A 130 -1.87 2.88 9.48
N ILE A 131 -1.59 3.55 8.36
CA ILE A 131 -2.53 4.33 7.56
C ILE A 131 -2.64 3.65 6.20
N THR A 132 -3.57 2.69 6.11
CA THR A 132 -3.77 1.83 4.94
C THR A 132 -4.45 2.52 3.73
N SER A 133 -4.60 3.85 3.79
CA SER A 133 -5.25 4.63 2.74
C SER A 133 -4.23 5.49 1.99
N ALA A 134 -3.94 5.14 0.73
CA ALA A 134 -3.07 5.90 -0.18
C ALA A 134 -3.44 7.38 -0.27
N SER A 135 -4.71 7.66 -0.59
CA SER A 135 -5.20 9.03 -0.68
C SER A 135 -5.22 9.74 0.69
N GLY A 136 -5.58 9.01 1.76
CA GLY A 136 -5.67 9.57 3.11
C GLY A 136 -4.30 9.97 3.66
N LEU A 137 -3.31 9.09 3.54
CA LEU A 137 -1.93 9.39 3.96
C LEU A 137 -1.34 10.52 3.11
N GLY A 138 -1.50 10.47 1.79
CA GLY A 138 -0.98 11.53 0.91
C GLY A 138 -1.53 12.91 1.26
N MET A 139 -2.84 13.04 1.46
CA MET A 139 -3.44 14.31 1.90
C MET A 139 -2.95 14.72 3.29
N LEU A 140 -2.86 13.78 4.23
CA LEU A 140 -2.36 14.05 5.58
C LEU A 140 -0.92 14.58 5.54
N LEU A 141 -0.03 13.95 4.78
CA LEU A 141 1.36 14.38 4.62
C LEU A 141 1.48 15.73 3.88
N MET A 142 0.62 16.00 2.89
CA MET A 142 0.55 17.31 2.23
C MET A 142 0.10 18.43 3.17
N VAL A 143 -0.74 18.14 4.15
CA VAL A 143 -1.15 19.15 5.14
C VAL A 143 -0.11 19.29 6.25
N THR A 144 0.65 18.24 6.57
CA THR A 144 1.50 18.18 7.76
C THR A 144 2.99 18.35 7.49
N LEU A 145 3.55 17.51 6.62
CA LEU A 145 4.98 17.50 6.33
C LEU A 145 5.33 18.48 5.21
N PHE A 146 4.49 18.64 4.19
CA PHE A 146 4.81 19.52 3.06
C PHE A 146 5.17 20.96 3.48
N PRO A 147 4.40 21.68 4.33
CA PRO A 147 4.78 23.01 4.77
C PRO A 147 6.11 23.01 5.52
N THR A 148 6.32 22.00 6.36
CA THR A 148 7.56 21.82 7.13
C THR A 148 8.76 21.61 6.20
N LEU A 149 8.65 20.74 5.21
CA LEU A 149 9.73 20.45 4.25
C LEU A 149 10.12 21.69 3.45
N VAL A 150 9.13 22.41 2.92
CA VAL A 150 9.38 23.65 2.16
C VAL A 150 10.01 24.71 3.06
N SER A 151 9.56 24.85 4.31
CA SER A 151 10.15 25.79 5.27
C SER A 151 11.61 25.47 5.62
N LEU A 152 12.02 24.20 5.53
CA LEU A 152 13.39 23.73 5.76
C LEU A 152 14.28 23.81 4.49
N GLY A 153 13.80 24.44 3.42
CA GLY A 153 14.57 24.69 2.19
C GLY A 153 14.46 23.60 1.13
N VAL A 154 13.54 22.64 1.28
CA VAL A 154 13.26 21.63 0.24
C VAL A 154 12.43 22.25 -0.88
N SER A 155 12.74 21.94 -2.15
CA SER A 155 11.92 22.41 -3.28
C SER A 155 10.51 21.80 -3.24
N ARG A 156 9.49 22.54 -3.69
CA ARG A 156 8.09 22.05 -3.68
C ARG A 156 7.93 20.73 -4.45
N LEU A 157 8.59 20.61 -5.60
CA LEU A 157 8.56 19.39 -6.43
C LEU A 157 9.19 18.20 -5.70
N SER A 158 10.34 18.40 -5.06
CA SER A 158 11.00 17.33 -4.29
C SER A 158 10.17 16.90 -3.07
N ALA A 159 9.53 17.85 -2.38
CA ALA A 159 8.64 17.56 -1.26
C ALA A 159 7.41 16.75 -1.71
N VAL A 160 6.75 17.17 -2.80
CA VAL A 160 5.62 16.41 -3.38
C VAL A 160 6.07 15.05 -3.87
N ALA A 161 7.23 14.93 -4.50
CA ALA A 161 7.76 13.66 -4.98
C ALA A 161 7.95 12.65 -3.84
N VAL A 162 8.52 13.07 -2.70
CA VAL A 162 8.65 12.19 -1.53
C VAL A 162 7.29 11.82 -0.95
N ILE A 163 6.37 12.78 -0.83
CA ILE A 163 5.02 12.51 -0.30
C ILE A 163 4.23 11.57 -1.22
N ALA A 164 4.37 11.70 -2.54
CA ALA A 164 3.72 10.82 -3.50
C ALA A 164 4.25 9.39 -3.45
N THR A 165 5.54 9.20 -3.14
CA THR A 165 6.16 7.87 -3.09
C THR A 165 6.02 7.17 -1.75
N THR A 166 5.50 7.81 -0.69
CA THR A 166 5.41 7.18 0.65
C THR A 166 4.54 5.91 0.69
N MET A 167 3.59 5.73 -0.25
CA MET A 167 2.81 4.48 -0.39
C MET A 167 3.15 3.69 -1.66
N SER A 168 4.33 3.91 -2.25
CA SER A 168 4.81 3.11 -3.38
C SER A 168 5.12 1.65 -3.02
N ILE A 169 5.34 1.39 -1.72
CA ILE A 169 5.62 0.06 -1.20
C ILE A 169 4.42 -0.34 -0.35
N GLU A 170 3.70 -1.37 -0.79
CA GLU A 170 2.64 -1.96 0.00
C GLU A 170 3.22 -3.04 0.92
N TRP A 171 3.38 -2.69 2.18
CA TRP A 171 3.86 -3.62 3.19
C TRP A 171 3.27 -3.31 4.56
N GLY A 172 3.01 -4.37 5.32
CA GLY A 172 2.33 -4.24 6.60
C GLY A 172 1.34 -5.37 6.85
N ILE A 173 0.98 -5.53 8.11
CA ILE A 173 0.08 -6.57 8.59
C ILE A 173 -1.40 -6.22 8.38
N LEU A 174 -1.67 -4.92 8.18
CA LEU A 174 -2.98 -4.37 7.87
C LEU A 174 -3.19 -4.23 6.35
N GLU A 175 -2.15 -4.46 5.54
CA GLU A 175 -2.24 -4.29 4.10
C GLU A 175 -2.96 -5.46 3.44
N THR A 176 -3.97 -5.15 2.64
CA THR A 176 -4.88 -6.14 2.04
C THR A 176 -4.11 -7.13 1.15
N ASN A 177 -3.15 -6.62 0.38
CA ASN A 177 -2.33 -7.45 -0.51
C ASN A 177 -1.37 -8.35 0.26
N SER A 178 -0.89 -7.92 1.43
CA SER A 178 -0.08 -8.77 2.32
C SER A 178 -0.93 -9.90 2.93
N ILE A 179 -2.14 -9.58 3.38
CA ILE A 179 -3.08 -10.58 3.92
C ILE A 179 -3.43 -11.60 2.83
N PHE A 180 -3.70 -11.13 1.61
CA PHE A 180 -3.99 -12.00 0.49
C PHE A 180 -2.79 -12.86 0.10
N ALA A 181 -1.58 -12.29 0.02
CA ALA A 181 -0.37 -13.04 -0.28
C ALA A 181 -0.08 -14.13 0.77
N ALA A 182 -0.23 -13.81 2.06
CA ALA A 182 -0.09 -14.78 3.14
C ALA A 182 -1.11 -15.93 3.01
N GLN A 183 -2.37 -15.61 2.70
CA GLN A 183 -3.41 -16.63 2.50
C GLN A 183 -3.10 -17.54 1.30
N VAL A 184 -2.66 -16.98 0.17
CA VAL A 184 -2.28 -17.75 -1.02
C VAL A 184 -1.05 -18.63 -0.75
N ALA A 185 -0.10 -18.14 0.05
CA ALA A 185 1.07 -18.89 0.47
C ALA A 185 0.76 -19.97 1.53
N GLY A 186 -0.48 -20.04 2.05
CA GLY A 186 -0.84 -20.95 3.13
C GLY A 186 -0.16 -20.62 4.47
N MET A 187 0.21 -19.36 4.67
CA MET A 187 0.97 -18.88 5.83
C MET A 187 0.14 -17.96 6.71
N LYS A 188 0.45 -17.92 8.01
CA LYS A 188 -0.06 -16.86 8.90
C LYS A 188 0.54 -15.51 8.49
N ILE A 189 -0.26 -14.45 8.51
CA ILE A 189 0.18 -13.09 8.16
C ILE A 189 1.40 -12.63 8.97
N ALA A 190 1.48 -12.98 10.26
CA ALA A 190 2.63 -12.64 11.10
C ALA A 190 3.94 -13.28 10.60
N THR A 191 3.88 -14.56 10.21
CA THR A 191 5.04 -15.28 9.66
C THR A 191 5.44 -14.69 8.32
N TYR A 192 4.48 -14.47 7.43
CA TYR A 192 4.71 -13.84 6.12
C TYR A 192 5.37 -12.46 6.27
N PHE A 193 4.83 -11.64 7.18
CA PHE A 193 5.34 -10.29 7.41
C PHE A 193 6.77 -10.29 7.96
N PHE A 194 7.04 -10.97 9.07
CA PHE A 194 8.35 -10.87 9.73
C PHE A 194 9.47 -11.61 8.99
N HIS A 195 9.19 -12.77 8.41
CA HIS A 195 10.24 -13.60 7.80
C HIS A 195 10.49 -13.27 6.33
N TYR A 196 9.48 -12.77 5.62
CA TYR A 196 9.57 -12.57 4.16
C TYR A 196 9.42 -11.10 3.77
N GLN A 197 8.36 -10.45 4.24
CA GLN A 197 8.03 -9.10 3.77
C GLN A 197 8.94 -8.02 4.39
N LEU A 198 9.17 -8.07 5.71
CA LEU A 198 9.93 -7.06 6.44
C LEU A 198 11.40 -6.97 5.98
N PRO A 199 12.15 -8.07 5.78
CA PRO A 199 13.53 -8.00 5.29
C PRO A 199 13.61 -7.37 3.89
N VAL A 200 12.73 -7.79 2.99
CA VAL A 200 12.69 -7.27 1.61
C VAL A 200 12.26 -5.80 1.61
N ALA A 201 11.19 -5.46 2.32
CA ALA A 201 10.70 -4.08 2.43
C ALA A 201 11.77 -3.16 3.01
N SER A 202 12.51 -3.59 4.03
CA SER A 202 13.61 -2.80 4.63
C SER A 202 14.69 -2.47 3.60
N CYS A 203 15.10 -3.45 2.79
CA CYS A 203 16.09 -3.24 1.73
C CYS A 203 15.57 -2.26 0.67
N VAL A 204 14.32 -2.41 0.23
CA VAL A 204 13.70 -1.53 -0.77
C VAL A 204 13.52 -0.11 -0.23
N ILE A 205 13.06 0.05 1.01
CA ILE A 205 12.87 1.35 1.66
C ILE A 205 14.20 2.10 1.75
N ILE A 206 15.28 1.42 2.16
CA ILE A 206 16.61 2.04 2.23
C ILE A 206 17.08 2.45 0.82
N SER A 207 16.91 1.57 -0.17
CA SER A 207 17.30 1.86 -1.55
C SER A 207 16.53 3.08 -2.11
N VAL A 208 15.23 3.16 -1.87
CA VAL A 208 14.39 4.28 -2.34
C VAL A 208 14.70 5.56 -1.55
N ALA A 209 14.96 5.48 -0.25
CA ALA A 209 15.40 6.63 0.55
C ALA A 209 16.72 7.22 0.03
N ILE A 210 17.70 6.36 -0.26
CA ILE A 210 18.98 6.78 -0.86
C ILE A 210 18.76 7.36 -2.26
N SER A 211 17.87 6.75 -3.06
CA SER A 211 17.51 7.29 -4.37
C SER A 211 16.90 8.68 -4.25
N HIS A 212 16.06 8.91 -3.23
CA HIS A 212 15.47 10.21 -2.94
C HIS A 212 16.50 11.29 -2.57
N PHE A 213 17.67 10.90 -2.08
CA PHE A 213 18.77 11.84 -1.86
C PHE A 213 19.40 12.29 -3.20
N PHE A 214 19.74 11.34 -4.05
CA PHE A 214 20.51 11.62 -5.26
C PHE A 214 19.67 12.19 -6.40
N VAL A 215 18.48 11.63 -6.61
CA VAL A 215 17.60 11.98 -7.74
C VAL A 215 17.08 13.41 -7.57
N GLN A 216 16.61 13.77 -6.37
CA GLN A 216 16.09 15.11 -6.05
C GLN A 216 17.21 16.14 -6.18
N ARG A 217 18.41 15.84 -5.65
CA ARG A 217 19.58 16.72 -5.82
C ARG A 217 19.95 16.93 -7.29
N ALA A 218 19.86 15.89 -8.11
CA ALA A 218 20.16 15.99 -9.54
C ALA A 218 19.11 16.81 -10.30
N PHE A 219 17.83 16.67 -9.95
CA PHE A 219 16.74 17.43 -10.56
C PHE A 219 16.72 18.88 -10.10
N ASP A 220 16.85 19.13 -8.80
CA ASP A 220 16.93 20.49 -8.25
C ASP A 220 18.13 21.23 -8.86
N LYS A 221 19.29 20.60 -9.07
CA LYS A 221 20.44 21.23 -9.75
C LYS A 221 20.17 21.60 -11.21
N LYS A 222 19.30 20.85 -11.91
CA LYS A 222 18.94 21.11 -13.31
C LYS A 222 17.89 22.20 -13.45
N ASP A 223 17.11 22.42 -12.40
CA ASP A 223 16.07 23.44 -12.38
C ASP A 223 16.70 24.82 -12.10
N LYS A 224 16.53 25.75 -13.05
CA LYS A 224 17.03 27.14 -12.92
C LYS A 224 16.04 28.04 -12.16
N ASN A 225 14.80 27.56 -11.95
CA ASN A 225 13.70 28.30 -11.32
C ASN A 225 13.31 27.66 -9.97
N ILE A 226 14.29 27.32 -9.12
CA ILE A 226 13.98 26.85 -7.76
C ILE A 226 13.38 28.01 -6.96
N ASN A 227 12.07 28.18 -7.06
CA ASN A 227 11.33 29.10 -6.22
C ASN A 227 11.18 28.49 -4.83
N HIS A 228 12.08 28.89 -3.93
CA HIS A 228 11.93 28.72 -2.49
C HIS A 228 10.91 29.71 -1.92
N GLU A 229 9.75 29.86 -2.57
CA GLU A 229 8.64 30.56 -1.94
C GLU A 229 8.22 29.79 -0.69
N GLN A 230 8.34 30.43 0.46
CA GLN A 230 7.94 29.88 1.74
C GLN A 230 6.46 29.45 1.65
N ALA A 231 6.21 28.16 1.87
CA ALA A 231 4.85 27.71 2.11
C ALA A 231 4.42 28.28 3.47
N GLU A 232 3.22 28.85 3.55
CA GLU A 232 2.63 29.19 4.85
C GLU A 232 2.64 27.95 5.74
N LEU A 233 3.27 28.06 6.91
CA LEU A 233 3.24 27.03 7.94
C LEU A 233 1.80 26.91 8.45
N LYS A 234 1.01 26.07 7.79
CA LYS A 234 -0.28 25.65 8.34
C LYS A 234 0.01 24.79 9.57
N ALA A 235 -0.32 25.33 10.75
CA ALA A 235 -0.34 24.53 11.95
C ALA A 235 -1.35 23.39 11.76
N LEU A 236 -1.04 22.23 12.31
CA LEU A 236 -2.05 21.19 12.45
C LEU A 236 -3.13 21.71 13.40
N ASP A 237 -4.26 22.17 12.86
CA ASP A 237 -5.43 22.47 13.67
C ASP A 237 -5.92 21.17 14.33
N ASN A 238 -6.18 21.23 15.64
CA ASN A 238 -6.80 20.13 16.40
C ASN A 238 -6.02 18.80 16.37
N VAL A 239 -4.72 18.82 16.70
CA VAL A 239 -4.00 17.57 17.04
C VAL A 239 -4.48 17.08 18.41
N PRO A 240 -5.04 15.86 18.52
CA PRO A 240 -5.37 15.30 19.81
C PRO A 240 -4.10 15.03 20.63
N PRO A 241 -4.22 14.77 21.95
CA PRO A 241 -3.07 14.48 22.80
C PRO A 241 -2.17 13.38 22.23
N LEU A 242 -0.85 13.53 22.37
CA LEU A 242 0.14 12.64 21.74
C LEU A 242 0.00 11.16 22.15
N TYR A 243 -0.59 10.86 23.31
CA TYR A 243 -0.84 9.48 23.72
C TYR A 243 -1.79 8.75 22.76
N TYR A 244 -2.62 9.44 21.97
CA TYR A 244 -3.43 8.83 20.91
C TYR A 244 -2.57 8.18 19.81
N ALA A 245 -1.30 8.57 19.67
CA ALA A 245 -0.38 7.96 18.71
C ALA A 245 -0.06 6.48 19.03
N ILE A 246 -0.44 5.97 20.19
CA ILE A 246 -0.32 4.54 20.51
C ILE A 246 -1.36 3.69 19.77
N LEU A 247 -2.56 4.26 19.51
CA LEU A 247 -3.69 3.52 18.94
C LEU A 247 -3.40 2.98 17.51
N PRO A 248 -2.75 3.75 16.62
CA PRO A 248 -2.31 3.25 15.31
C PRO A 248 -1.34 2.07 15.42
N VAL A 249 -0.52 2.00 16.48
CA VAL A 249 0.52 0.98 16.65
C VAL A 249 0.00 -0.31 17.31
N MET A 250 -1.19 -0.25 17.94
CA MET A 250 -1.80 -1.36 18.67
C MET A 250 -1.84 -2.69 17.90
N PRO A 251 -2.21 -2.75 16.61
CA PRO A 251 -2.26 -4.03 15.89
C PRO A 251 -0.90 -4.74 15.87
N LEU A 252 0.19 -3.97 15.73
CA LEU A 252 1.54 -4.51 15.69
C LEU A 252 2.00 -4.97 17.09
N ILE A 253 1.64 -4.23 18.14
CA ILE A 253 1.90 -4.63 19.54
C ILE A 253 1.20 -5.94 19.88
N LEU A 254 -0.10 -6.04 19.56
CA LEU A 254 -0.89 -7.25 19.81
C LEU A 254 -0.35 -8.45 19.04
N MET A 255 0.06 -8.24 17.78
CA MET A 255 0.64 -9.29 16.96
C MET A 255 1.97 -9.79 17.53
N LEU A 256 2.87 -8.88 17.90
CA LEU A 256 4.15 -9.21 18.55
C LEU A 256 3.94 -9.95 19.88
N GLY A 257 2.99 -9.49 20.72
CA GLY A 257 2.65 -10.15 21.97
C GLY A 257 2.17 -11.59 21.75
N SER A 258 1.30 -11.82 20.76
CA SER A 258 0.82 -13.15 20.41
C SER A 258 1.92 -14.08 19.89
N LEU A 259 2.87 -13.54 19.12
CA LEU A 259 4.01 -14.29 18.59
C LEU A 259 4.97 -14.70 19.71
N PHE A 260 5.21 -13.80 20.67
CA PHE A 260 6.05 -14.06 21.84
C PHE A 260 5.43 -15.14 22.74
N LEU A 261 4.12 -15.06 23.01
CA LEU A 261 3.40 -16.07 23.78
C LEU A 261 3.45 -17.45 23.09
N ALA A 262 3.31 -17.49 21.76
CA ALA A 262 3.39 -18.72 20.97
C ALA A 262 4.79 -19.35 20.91
N HIS A 263 5.83 -18.64 21.33
CA HIS A 263 7.21 -19.15 21.37
C HIS A 263 7.63 -19.63 22.76
N ILE A 264 6.88 -19.23 23.80
CA ILE A 264 7.13 -19.59 25.20
C ILE A 264 6.27 -20.77 25.66
N GLY A 265 5.11 -21.00 25.03
CA GLY A 265 4.25 -22.16 25.24
C GLY A 265 4.49 -23.26 24.21
#